data_AF-A0A9E2U198-F1
#
_entry.id   AF-A0A9E2U198-F1
#
_cell.length_a   1.000
_cell.length_b   1.000
_cell.length_c   1.000
_cell.angle_alpha   90.00
_cell.angle_beta   90.00
_cell.angle_gamma   90.00
#
_symmetry.space_group_name_H-M   'P 1'
#
loop_
_entity.id
_entity.type
_entity.pdbx_description
1 polymer ?
#
loop_
_entity_poly.entity_id
_entity_poly.type
_entity_poly.pdbx_seq_one_letter_code
_entity_poly.pdbx_strand_id
1 'polypeptide(L)'
;MTIKYVIGLAVPGIAAILLSSCGSVPQKEIDAAQAALDSAKTIGAEIYASEDFVELQDSLAAILAQIQEEKSDFFANYDSITLQLGYISAQAGEVANQTEAKKVELTSQIQSTIAEVKTLINTNKQIILEAPKVNGSDLQSIQQELSSIESAVAETDSLLTSGQLIPGLDKAIIAKQKATSINAELQTVVDKSKTKTRKS
;
A
#
# COMPACT_ATOMS: atom_id res chain seq x y z
N MET A 1 6.07 -63.73 23.45
CA MET A 1 7.42 -64.32 23.43
C MET A 1 8.40 -63.18 23.58
N THR A 2 8.96 -63.03 24.78
CA THR A 2 9.88 -61.97 25.20
C THR A 2 11.30 -62.29 24.73
N ILE A 3 11.97 -61.33 24.09
CA ILE A 3 13.40 -61.43 23.77
C ILE A 3 14.18 -60.53 24.71
N LYS A 4 15.16 -61.17 25.37
CA LYS A 4 15.96 -60.72 26.50
C LYS A 4 17.10 -59.80 26.06
N TYR A 5 17.43 -58.87 26.96
CA TYR A 5 18.62 -58.01 26.94
C TYR A 5 19.93 -58.80 26.91
N VAL A 6 20.93 -58.29 26.19
CA VAL A 6 22.35 -58.59 26.44
C VAL A 6 23.10 -57.25 26.52
N ILE A 7 23.55 -56.93 27.73
CA ILE A 7 24.50 -55.87 28.06
C ILE A 7 25.90 -56.43 27.84
N GLY A 8 26.77 -55.70 27.15
CA GLY A 8 28.15 -56.12 26.95
C GLY A 8 29.10 -54.99 26.53
N LEU A 9 29.93 -54.59 27.50
CA LEU A 9 31.32 -54.12 27.37
C LEU A 9 31.60 -52.69 26.90
N ALA A 10 32.17 -51.92 27.84
CA ALA A 10 32.77 -50.60 27.66
C ALA A 10 34.20 -50.69 27.08
N VAL A 11 34.55 -49.75 26.19
CA VAL A 11 35.92 -49.32 25.89
C VAL A 11 35.95 -47.78 25.96
N PRO A 12 36.79 -47.17 26.81
CA PRO A 12 36.90 -45.71 26.91
C PRO A 12 37.87 -45.20 25.83
N GLY A 13 37.31 -44.69 24.73
CA GLY A 13 38.03 -43.96 23.69
C GLY A 13 37.85 -42.47 23.87
N ILE A 14 38.92 -41.82 24.31
CA ILE A 14 39.07 -40.38 24.54
C ILE A 14 38.68 -39.56 23.30
N ALA A 15 37.85 -38.56 23.55
CA ALA A 15 37.77 -37.24 22.92
C ALA A 15 37.96 -37.15 21.38
N ALA A 16 36.83 -37.03 20.69
CA ALA A 16 36.66 -36.10 19.57
C ALA A 16 35.22 -35.55 19.59
N ILE A 17 34.81 -34.98 20.72
CA ILE A 17 33.65 -34.08 20.74
C ILE A 17 34.22 -32.65 20.71
N LEU A 18 33.63 -31.80 19.87
CA LEU A 18 33.69 -30.33 19.90
C LEU A 18 34.81 -29.62 19.14
N LEU A 19 34.86 -29.66 17.80
CA LEU A 19 35.44 -28.55 16.99
C LEU A 19 34.81 -28.41 15.58
N SER A 20 33.50 -28.64 15.42
CA SER A 20 32.77 -28.25 14.19
C SER A 20 31.65 -27.26 14.48
N SER A 21 31.88 -26.31 15.40
CA SER A 21 31.07 -25.09 15.49
C SER A 21 31.66 -23.95 14.68
N CYS A 22 32.49 -24.25 13.67
CA CYS A 22 32.74 -23.28 12.61
C CYS A 22 31.36 -22.87 12.10
N GLY A 23 30.96 -21.62 12.36
CA GLY A 23 29.58 -21.18 12.20
C GLY A 23 29.10 -21.51 10.81
N SER A 24 28.07 -22.34 10.66
CA SER A 24 27.48 -22.55 9.35
C SER A 24 26.65 -21.32 8.99
N VAL A 25 26.68 -20.93 7.74
CA VAL A 25 25.84 -19.85 7.18
C VAL A 25 24.37 -20.08 7.56
N PRO A 26 23.65 -19.05 8.06
CA PRO A 26 22.28 -19.19 8.56
C PRO A 26 21.27 -19.24 7.42
N GLN A 27 21.32 -20.32 6.62
CA GLN A 27 20.51 -20.46 5.41
C GLN A 27 19.00 -20.42 5.70
N LYS A 28 18.59 -21.03 6.81
CA LYS A 28 17.18 -21.05 7.22
C LYS A 28 16.65 -19.64 7.45
N GLU A 29 17.44 -18.78 8.07
CA GLU A 29 17.07 -17.40 8.38
C GLU A 29 17.13 -16.52 7.14
N ILE A 30 18.06 -16.77 6.21
CA ILE A 30 18.07 -16.14 4.88
C ILE A 30 16.75 -16.45 4.16
N ASP A 31 16.40 -17.74 4.05
CA ASP A 31 15.19 -18.19 3.34
C ASP A 31 13.93 -17.60 3.99
N ALA A 32 13.89 -17.52 5.32
CA ALA A 32 12.78 -16.92 6.06
C ALA A 32 12.64 -15.41 5.78
N ALA A 33 13.74 -14.66 5.79
CA ALA A 33 13.73 -13.22 5.51
C ALA A 33 13.29 -12.95 4.06
N GLN A 34 13.78 -13.74 3.11
CA GLN A 34 13.40 -13.66 1.70
C GLN A 34 11.90 -13.94 1.53
N ALA A 35 11.39 -15.02 2.12
CA ALA A 35 9.99 -15.39 2.04
C ALA A 35 9.05 -14.35 2.68
N ALA A 36 9.49 -13.70 3.77
CA ALA A 36 8.74 -12.63 4.41
C ALA A 36 8.64 -11.39 3.51
N LEU A 37 9.75 -10.99 2.86
CA LEU A 37 9.74 -9.90 1.87
C LEU A 37 8.90 -10.23 0.64
N ASP A 38 8.99 -11.45 0.11
CA ASP A 38 8.17 -11.89 -1.02
C ASP A 38 6.67 -11.89 -0.67
N SER A 39 6.32 -12.24 0.57
CA SER A 39 4.95 -12.17 1.07
C SER A 39 4.45 -10.72 1.15
N ALA A 40 5.25 -9.81 1.71
CA ALA A 40 4.94 -8.38 1.75
C ALA A 40 4.79 -7.79 0.33
N LYS A 41 5.67 -8.18 -0.60
CA LYS A 41 5.60 -7.79 -2.00
C LYS A 41 4.30 -8.24 -2.66
N THR A 42 3.91 -9.50 -2.45
CA THR A 42 2.71 -10.10 -3.05
C THR A 42 1.43 -9.32 -2.71
N ILE A 43 1.36 -8.71 -1.54
CA ILE A 43 0.20 -7.90 -1.14
C ILE A 43 0.31 -6.41 -1.53
N GLY A 44 1.45 -6.02 -2.11
CA GLY A 44 1.69 -4.70 -2.70
C GLY A 44 2.54 -3.75 -1.85
N ALA A 45 3.40 -4.26 -0.95
CA ALA A 45 4.23 -3.41 -0.10
C ALA A 45 5.13 -2.46 -0.92
N GLU A 46 5.59 -2.88 -2.10
CA GLU A 46 6.37 -2.02 -3.00
C GLU A 46 5.61 -0.78 -3.51
N ILE A 47 4.28 -0.77 -3.40
CA ILE A 47 3.42 0.35 -3.80
C ILE A 47 2.93 1.12 -2.58
N TYR A 48 2.47 0.40 -1.56
CA TYR A 48 1.70 0.97 -0.45
C TYR A 48 2.52 1.17 0.84
N ALA A 49 3.72 0.61 0.92
CA ALA A 49 4.69 0.76 2.00
C ALA A 49 6.12 0.79 1.43
N SER A 50 6.31 1.53 0.32
CA SER A 50 7.52 1.44 -0.51
C SER A 50 8.81 1.79 0.23
N GLU A 51 8.76 2.77 1.14
CA GLU A 51 9.94 3.22 1.88
C GLU A 51 10.47 2.09 2.77
N ASP A 52 9.63 1.59 3.67
CA ASP A 52 9.97 0.49 4.59
C ASP A 52 10.32 -0.80 3.82
N PHE A 53 9.60 -1.09 2.74
CA PHE A 53 9.87 -2.28 1.92
C PHE A 53 11.23 -2.21 1.21
N VAL A 54 11.64 -1.04 0.72
CA VAL A 54 12.96 -0.85 0.11
C VAL A 54 14.06 -0.91 1.17
N GLU A 55 13.86 -0.28 2.34
CA GLU A 55 14.82 -0.33 3.44
C GLU A 55 15.13 -1.77 3.87
N LEU A 56 14.11 -2.63 3.95
CA LEU A 56 14.31 -4.04 4.31
C LEU A 56 14.99 -4.86 3.20
N GLN A 57 14.72 -4.57 1.93
CA GLN A 57 15.44 -5.19 0.81
C GLN A 57 16.92 -4.82 0.80
N ASP A 58 17.22 -3.54 1.01
CA ASP A 58 18.60 -3.03 1.09
C ASP A 58 19.33 -3.63 2.29
N SER A 59 18.64 -3.74 3.43
CA SER A 59 19.17 -4.39 4.64
C SER A 59 19.49 -5.86 4.40
N LEU A 60 18.60 -6.60 3.73
CA LEU A 60 18.84 -8.01 3.40
C LEU A 60 20.03 -8.14 2.45
N ALA A 61 20.12 -7.29 1.42
CA ALA A 61 21.25 -7.29 0.49
C ALA A 61 22.59 -7.01 1.20
N ALA A 62 22.62 -6.06 2.13
CA ALA A 62 23.80 -5.75 2.92
C ALA A 62 24.25 -6.93 3.80
N ILE A 63 23.30 -7.61 4.46
CA ILE A 63 23.60 -8.81 5.26
C ILE A 63 24.12 -9.95 4.39
N LEU A 64 23.51 -10.17 3.21
CA LEU A 64 23.98 -11.19 2.28
C LEU A 64 25.42 -10.92 1.80
N ALA A 65 25.78 -9.65 1.60
CA ALA A 65 27.16 -9.27 1.31
C ALA A 65 28.10 -9.54 2.50
N GLN A 66 27.70 -9.17 3.72
CA GLN A 66 28.46 -9.45 4.94
C GLN A 66 28.72 -10.95 5.13
N ILE A 67 27.72 -11.81 4.87
CA ILE A 67 27.87 -13.27 4.91
C ILE A 67 28.97 -13.74 3.96
N GLN A 68 29.06 -13.17 2.76
CA GLN A 68 30.06 -13.56 1.76
C GLN A 68 31.47 -13.17 2.16
N GLU A 69 31.63 -12.01 2.81
CA GLU A 69 32.92 -11.58 3.36
C GLU A 69 33.34 -12.50 4.52
N GLU A 70 32.41 -12.79 5.43
CA GLU A 70 32.68 -13.56 6.64
C GLU A 70 32.95 -15.05 6.35
N LYS A 71 32.41 -15.60 5.24
CA LYS A 71 32.73 -16.96 4.77
C LYS A 71 34.22 -17.23 4.55
N SER A 72 35.01 -16.19 4.30
CA SER A 72 36.45 -16.31 4.07
C SER A 72 37.28 -16.28 5.36
N ASP A 73 36.66 -16.00 6.51
CA ASP A 73 37.32 -15.98 7.81
C ASP A 73 37.41 -17.38 8.41
N PHE A 74 38.56 -17.69 9.01
CA PHE A 74 38.80 -18.95 9.71
C PHE A 74 38.01 -19.07 11.03
N PHE A 75 37.52 -17.96 11.57
CA PHE A 75 36.74 -17.89 12.81
C PHE A 75 35.32 -17.30 12.62
N ALA A 76 34.74 -17.42 11.41
CA ALA A 76 33.41 -16.89 11.08
C ALA A 76 32.34 -17.17 12.16
N ASN A 77 31.59 -16.12 12.54
CA ASN A 77 30.52 -16.20 13.54
C ASN A 77 29.25 -15.48 13.05
N TYR A 78 28.23 -16.29 12.71
CA TYR A 78 26.98 -15.80 12.17
C TYR A 78 25.90 -15.45 13.22
N ASP A 79 26.20 -15.41 14.52
CA ASP A 79 25.19 -15.15 15.56
C ASP A 79 24.50 -13.78 15.36
N SER A 80 25.29 -12.73 15.12
CA SER A 80 24.77 -11.38 14.85
C SER A 80 23.95 -11.34 13.56
N ILE A 81 24.43 -12.01 12.51
CA ILE A 81 23.75 -12.11 11.21
C ILE A 81 22.40 -12.83 11.36
N THR A 82 22.37 -13.90 12.15
CA THR A 82 21.15 -14.67 12.45
C THR A 82 20.09 -13.78 13.12
N LEU A 83 20.50 -12.96 14.09
CA LEU A 83 19.60 -12.00 14.75
C LEU A 83 19.09 -10.93 13.79
N GLN A 84 19.95 -10.39 12.92
CA GLN A 84 19.55 -9.38 11.93
C GLN A 84 18.57 -9.95 10.88
N LEU A 85 18.78 -11.18 10.41
CA LEU A 85 17.86 -11.87 9.50
C LEU A 85 16.50 -12.14 10.16
N GLY A 86 16.51 -12.52 11.44
CA GLY A 86 15.29 -12.65 12.24
C GLY A 86 14.53 -11.33 12.38
N TYR A 87 15.25 -10.22 12.60
CA TYR A 87 14.68 -8.88 12.63
C TYR A 87 14.05 -8.50 11.28
N ILE A 88 14.75 -8.69 10.16
CA ILE A 88 14.21 -8.43 8.81
C ILE A 88 12.93 -9.24 8.57
N SER A 89 12.93 -10.53 8.92
CA SER A 89 11.74 -11.38 8.78
C SER A 89 10.55 -10.82 9.55
N ALA A 90 10.76 -10.37 10.78
CA ALA A 90 9.72 -9.80 11.62
C ALA A 90 9.22 -8.45 11.08
N GLN A 91 10.13 -7.56 10.67
CA GLN A 91 9.78 -6.26 10.09
C GLN A 91 9.05 -6.40 8.75
N ALA A 92 9.44 -7.37 7.91
CA ALA A 92 8.72 -7.63 6.67
C ALA A 92 7.26 -8.07 6.93
N GLY A 93 7.02 -8.84 8.00
CA GLY A 93 5.67 -9.15 8.47
C GLY A 93 4.89 -7.91 8.94
N GLU A 94 5.55 -6.97 9.61
CA GLU A 94 4.93 -5.72 10.02
C GLU A 94 4.61 -4.81 8.83
N VAL A 95 5.54 -4.65 7.88
CA VAL A 95 5.32 -3.95 6.61
C VAL A 95 4.15 -4.56 5.85
N ALA A 96 3.97 -5.89 5.91
CA ALA A 96 2.82 -6.53 5.32
C ALA A 96 1.50 -6.11 5.99
N ASN A 97 1.43 -6.12 7.32
CA ASN A 97 0.25 -5.65 8.07
C ASN A 97 -0.07 -4.18 7.77
N GLN A 98 0.95 -3.33 7.73
CA GLN A 98 0.81 -1.90 7.42
C GLN A 98 0.31 -1.69 5.99
N THR A 99 0.78 -2.49 5.04
CA THR A 99 0.30 -2.49 3.65
C THR A 99 -1.20 -2.78 3.57
N GLU A 100 -1.69 -3.80 4.30
CA GLU A 100 -3.12 -4.11 4.33
C GLU A 100 -3.94 -2.98 4.98
N ALA A 101 -3.47 -2.48 6.13
CA ALA A 101 -4.10 -1.35 6.81
C ALA A 101 -4.19 -0.12 5.89
N LYS A 102 -3.10 0.17 5.13
CA LYS A 102 -3.07 1.28 4.18
C LYS A 102 -4.08 1.11 3.05
N LYS A 103 -4.23 -0.10 2.51
CA LYS A 103 -5.22 -0.40 1.46
C LYS A 103 -6.65 -0.21 1.96
N VAL A 104 -6.94 -0.60 3.21
CA VAL A 104 -8.25 -0.35 3.84
C VAL A 104 -8.50 1.15 4.02
N GLU A 105 -7.50 1.88 4.51
CA GLU A 105 -7.56 3.34 4.67
C GLU A 105 -7.87 4.03 3.33
N LEU A 106 -7.08 3.73 2.29
CA LEU A 106 -7.24 4.31 0.96
C LEU A 106 -8.61 3.97 0.35
N THR A 107 -9.08 2.73 0.51
CA THR A 107 -10.42 2.32 0.07
C THR A 107 -11.51 3.18 0.70
N SER A 108 -11.44 3.39 2.03
CA SER A 108 -12.37 4.23 2.76
C SER A 108 -12.31 5.69 2.29
N GLN A 109 -11.11 6.25 2.11
CA GLN A 109 -10.93 7.61 1.61
C GLN A 109 -11.52 7.80 0.20
N ILE A 110 -11.30 6.84 -0.70
CA ILE A 110 -11.88 6.85 -2.05
C ILE A 110 -13.41 6.86 -1.99
N GLN A 111 -14.00 5.95 -1.21
CA GLN A 111 -15.45 5.83 -1.08
C GLN A 111 -16.07 7.11 -0.50
N SER A 112 -15.47 7.67 0.55
CA SER A 112 -15.90 8.94 1.15
C SER A 112 -15.82 10.07 0.13
N THR A 113 -14.70 10.19 -0.57
CA THR A 113 -14.48 11.25 -1.57
C THR A 113 -15.48 11.14 -2.71
N ILE A 114 -15.75 9.95 -3.24
CA ILE A 114 -16.77 9.75 -4.30
C ILE A 114 -18.17 10.09 -3.79
N ALA A 115 -18.53 9.75 -2.55
CA ALA A 115 -19.83 10.11 -1.99
C ALA A 115 -20.03 11.63 -1.91
N GLU A 116 -18.98 12.36 -1.52
CA GLU A 116 -18.97 13.82 -1.53
C GLU A 116 -19.08 14.38 -2.96
N VAL A 117 -18.34 13.82 -3.92
CA VAL A 117 -18.45 14.20 -5.34
C VAL A 117 -19.87 14.00 -5.86
N LYS A 118 -20.48 12.84 -5.60
CA LYS A 118 -21.87 12.53 -6.01
C LYS A 118 -22.86 13.52 -5.39
N THR A 119 -22.65 13.91 -4.13
CA THR A 119 -23.45 14.93 -3.46
C THR A 119 -23.31 16.30 -4.14
N LEU A 120 -22.07 16.73 -4.44
CA LEU A 120 -21.81 17.99 -5.14
C LEU A 120 -22.41 18.01 -6.54
N ILE A 121 -22.31 16.91 -7.31
CA ILE A 121 -22.93 16.78 -8.63
C ILE A 121 -24.44 16.98 -8.51
N ASN A 122 -25.09 16.31 -7.56
CA ASN A 122 -26.54 16.44 -7.36
C ASN A 122 -26.92 17.87 -6.97
N THR A 123 -26.21 18.49 -6.04
CA THR A 123 -26.41 19.90 -5.66
C THR A 123 -26.26 20.83 -6.87
N ASN A 124 -25.20 20.66 -7.67
CA ASN A 124 -24.94 21.47 -8.86
C ASN A 124 -26.07 21.30 -9.90
N LYS A 125 -26.56 20.08 -10.11
CA LYS A 125 -27.72 19.82 -10.98
C LYS A 125 -28.99 20.51 -10.48
N GLN A 126 -29.25 20.54 -9.17
CA GLN A 126 -30.40 21.26 -8.60
C GLN A 126 -30.28 22.77 -8.82
N ILE A 127 -29.10 23.36 -8.59
CA ILE A 127 -28.86 24.79 -8.83
C ILE A 127 -29.13 25.15 -10.31
N ILE A 128 -28.72 24.30 -11.25
CA ILE A 128 -28.99 24.50 -12.68
C ILE A 128 -30.51 24.50 -12.97
N LEU A 129 -31.28 23.62 -12.34
CA LEU A 129 -32.74 23.57 -12.50
C LEU A 129 -33.43 24.81 -11.91
N GLU A 130 -32.91 25.31 -10.78
CA GLU A 130 -33.44 26.50 -10.11
C GLU A 130 -33.08 27.81 -10.81
N ALA A 131 -32.02 27.84 -11.63
CA ALA A 131 -31.53 29.03 -12.31
C ALA A 131 -32.41 29.37 -13.53
N PRO A 132 -33.36 30.32 -13.45
CA PRO A 132 -34.26 30.60 -14.56
C PRO A 132 -33.50 31.43 -15.59
N LYS A 133 -33.30 30.89 -16.79
CA LYS A 133 -32.86 31.63 -18.00
C LYS A 133 -31.53 32.41 -17.85
N VAL A 134 -30.51 31.81 -17.24
CA VAL A 134 -29.14 32.37 -17.31
C VAL A 134 -28.47 31.84 -18.58
N ASN A 135 -27.74 32.70 -19.29
CA ASN A 135 -27.22 32.56 -20.66
C ASN A 135 -26.89 31.11 -21.08
N GLY A 136 -27.56 30.60 -22.12
CA GLY A 136 -27.52 29.18 -22.51
C GLY A 136 -26.14 28.59 -22.83
N SER A 137 -25.15 29.41 -23.20
CA SER A 137 -23.78 28.95 -23.45
C SER A 137 -23.02 28.58 -22.18
N ASP A 138 -23.16 29.38 -21.11
CA ASP A 138 -22.40 29.20 -19.87
C ASP A 138 -22.89 27.95 -19.12
N LEU A 139 -24.21 27.71 -19.14
CA LEU A 139 -24.81 26.50 -18.56
C LEU A 139 -24.48 25.23 -19.36
N GLN A 140 -24.39 25.33 -20.69
CA GLN A 140 -24.01 24.19 -21.54
C GLN A 140 -22.59 23.71 -21.21
N SER A 141 -21.63 24.63 -21.06
CA SER A 141 -20.26 24.29 -20.67
C SER A 141 -20.23 23.62 -19.29
N ILE A 142 -20.93 24.17 -18.30
CA ILE A 142 -21.04 23.58 -16.96
C ILE A 142 -21.64 22.17 -17.00
N GLN A 143 -22.66 21.93 -17.83
CA GLN A 143 -23.25 20.60 -17.98
C GLN A 143 -22.26 19.58 -18.59
N GLN A 144 -21.43 19.99 -19.54
CA GLN A 144 -20.37 19.15 -20.11
C GLN A 144 -19.29 18.81 -19.07
N GLU A 145 -18.92 19.79 -18.26
CA GLU A 145 -17.97 19.57 -17.16
C GLU A 145 -18.53 18.62 -16.10
N LEU A 146 -19.80 18.77 -15.70
CA LEU A 146 -20.47 17.83 -14.80
C LEU A 146 -20.49 16.40 -15.37
N SER A 147 -20.76 16.25 -16.67
CA SER A 147 -20.73 14.94 -17.34
C SER A 147 -19.32 14.32 -17.32
N SER A 148 -18.29 15.16 -17.44
CA SER A 148 -16.89 14.73 -17.33
C SER A 148 -16.53 14.29 -15.91
N ILE A 149 -17.08 14.94 -14.88
CA ILE A 149 -16.91 14.54 -13.48
C ILE A 149 -17.63 13.21 -13.21
N GLU A 150 -18.83 13.00 -13.76
CA GLU A 150 -19.53 11.71 -13.66
C GLU A 150 -18.73 10.56 -14.29
N SER A 151 -18.10 10.82 -15.43
CA SER A 151 -17.20 9.87 -16.08
C SER A 151 -15.98 9.58 -15.20
N ALA A 152 -15.39 10.60 -14.59
CA ALA A 152 -14.28 10.44 -13.65
C ALA A 152 -14.68 9.61 -12.41
N VAL A 153 -15.90 9.76 -11.89
CA VAL A 153 -16.43 8.94 -10.80
C VAL A 153 -16.53 7.46 -11.23
N ALA A 154 -17.06 7.18 -12.42
CA ALA A 154 -17.15 5.81 -12.94
C ALA A 154 -15.76 5.18 -13.15
N GLU A 155 -14.78 5.96 -13.63
CA GLU A 155 -13.40 5.53 -13.73
C GLU A 155 -12.76 5.26 -12.37
N THR A 156 -13.03 6.10 -11.36
CA THR A 156 -12.56 5.85 -9.99
C THR A 156 -13.16 4.55 -9.44
N ASP A 157 -14.44 4.27 -9.67
CA ASP A 157 -15.07 3.01 -9.24
C ASP A 157 -14.39 1.78 -9.92
N SER A 158 -13.97 1.93 -11.18
CA SER A 158 -13.18 0.91 -11.90
C SER A 158 -11.76 0.72 -11.33
N LEU A 159 -11.08 1.82 -10.99
CA LEU A 159 -9.76 1.79 -10.34
C LEU A 159 -9.83 1.13 -8.95
N LEU A 160 -10.87 1.45 -8.18
CA LEU A 160 -11.12 0.81 -6.89
C LEU A 160 -11.34 -0.70 -7.05
N THR A 161 -12.17 -1.12 -8.01
CA THR A 161 -12.46 -2.53 -8.28
C THR A 161 -11.22 -3.31 -8.76
N SER A 162 -10.33 -2.65 -9.50
CA SER A 162 -9.07 -3.24 -9.97
C SER A 162 -7.92 -3.16 -8.94
N GLY A 163 -8.18 -2.65 -7.73
CA GLY A 163 -7.18 -2.53 -6.67
C GLY A 163 -6.13 -1.44 -6.89
N GLN A 164 -6.36 -0.54 -7.85
CA GLN A 164 -5.48 0.60 -8.15
C GLN A 164 -5.87 1.80 -7.26
N LEU A 165 -5.53 1.71 -5.97
CA LEU A 165 -6.06 2.63 -4.97
C LEU A 165 -5.46 4.04 -5.06
N ILE A 166 -4.14 4.17 -5.26
CA ILE A 166 -3.50 5.49 -5.37
C ILE A 166 -4.04 6.28 -6.58
N PRO A 167 -4.03 5.74 -7.81
CA PRO A 167 -4.66 6.43 -8.95
C PRO A 167 -6.15 6.70 -8.75
N GLY A 168 -6.86 5.80 -8.07
CA GLY A 168 -8.27 5.97 -7.72
C GLY A 168 -8.50 7.18 -6.81
N LEU A 169 -7.72 7.30 -5.74
CA LEU A 169 -7.82 8.41 -4.80
C LEU A 169 -7.48 9.76 -5.47
N ASP A 170 -6.38 9.82 -6.23
CA ASP A 170 -6.00 11.04 -6.95
C ASP A 170 -7.11 11.52 -7.89
N LYS A 171 -7.71 10.59 -8.65
CA LYS A 171 -8.83 10.90 -9.54
C LYS A 171 -10.06 11.37 -8.77
N ALA A 172 -10.37 10.74 -7.64
CA ALA A 172 -11.49 11.15 -6.77
C ALA A 172 -11.30 12.58 -6.22
N ILE A 173 -10.08 12.91 -5.76
CA ILE A 173 -9.73 14.24 -5.26
C ILE A 173 -9.86 15.29 -6.36
N ILE A 174 -9.34 15.00 -7.56
CA ILE A 174 -9.46 15.91 -8.72
C ILE A 174 -10.93 16.13 -9.09
N ALA A 175 -11.74 15.06 -9.11
CA ALA A 175 -13.18 15.16 -9.37
C ALA A 175 -13.88 16.04 -8.33
N LYS A 176 -13.53 15.90 -7.04
CA LYS A 176 -14.06 16.73 -5.94
C LYS A 176 -13.69 18.20 -6.09
N GLN A 177 -12.44 18.50 -6.44
CA GLN A 177 -11.99 19.87 -6.69
C GLN A 177 -12.78 20.51 -7.83
N LYS A 178 -12.96 19.79 -8.95
CA LYS A 178 -13.75 20.28 -10.09
C LYS A 178 -15.23 20.49 -9.71
N ALA A 179 -15.84 19.53 -9.02
CA ALA A 179 -17.24 19.64 -8.59
C ALA A 179 -17.47 20.84 -7.64
N THR A 180 -16.50 21.12 -6.77
CA THR A 180 -16.49 22.29 -5.90
C THR A 180 -16.34 23.60 -6.68
N SER A 181 -15.44 23.65 -7.68
CA SER A 181 -15.27 24.82 -8.55
C SER A 181 -16.57 25.16 -9.29
N ILE A 182 -17.19 24.15 -9.89
CA ILE A 182 -18.48 24.31 -10.59
C ILE A 182 -19.56 24.82 -9.63
N ASN A 183 -19.59 24.34 -8.38
CA ASN A 183 -20.55 24.82 -7.39
C ASN A 183 -20.40 26.34 -7.15
N ALA A 184 -19.17 26.82 -7.00
CA ALA A 184 -18.88 28.25 -6.81
C ALA A 184 -19.21 29.09 -8.05
N GLU A 185 -18.91 28.58 -9.25
CA GLU A 185 -19.25 29.21 -10.52
C GLU A 185 -20.76 29.33 -10.70
N LEU A 186 -21.50 28.25 -10.43
CA LEU A 186 -22.96 28.23 -10.48
C LEU A 186 -23.59 29.23 -9.51
N GLN A 187 -23.09 29.32 -8.29
CA GLN A 187 -23.57 30.31 -7.32
C GLN A 187 -23.39 31.74 -7.86
N THR A 188 -22.22 32.02 -8.46
CA THR A 188 -21.94 33.33 -9.09
C THR A 188 -22.89 33.62 -10.26
N VAL A 189 -23.17 32.61 -11.09
CA VAL A 189 -24.10 32.73 -12.23
C VAL A 189 -25.54 32.99 -11.74
N VAL A 190 -25.99 32.27 -10.72
CA VAL A 190 -27.32 32.48 -10.11
C VAL A 190 -27.45 33.88 -9.51
N ASP A 191 -26.44 34.37 -8.78
CA ASP A 191 -26.51 35.68 -8.14
C ASP A 191 -26.53 36.83 -9.15
N LYS A 192 -25.79 36.71 -10.26
CA LYS A 192 -25.88 37.63 -11.41
C LYS A 192 -27.27 37.63 -12.06
N SER A 193 -27.91 36.46 -12.15
CA SER A 193 -29.26 36.35 -12.73
C SER A 193 -30.32 37.07 -11.88
N LYS A 194 -30.28 36.89 -10.55
CA LYS A 194 -31.20 37.52 -9.60
C LYS A 194 -31.11 39.05 -9.61
N THR A 195 -29.91 39.60 -9.79
CA THR A 195 -29.70 41.05 -9.89
C THR A 195 -30.18 41.64 -11.21
N LYS A 196 -30.08 40.90 -12.33
CA LYS A 196 -30.57 41.35 -13.64
C LYS A 196 -32.10 41.40 -13.72
N THR A 197 -32.79 40.40 -13.14
CA THR A 197 -34.26 40.33 -13.12
C THR A 197 -34.91 41.41 -12.26
N ARG A 198 -34.26 41.89 -11.19
CA ARG A 198 -34.78 42.99 -10.34
C ARG A 198 -34.72 44.38 -10.98
N LYS A 199 -33.98 44.55 -12.08
CA LYS A 199 -33.81 45.83 -12.78
C LYS A 199 -34.63 45.93 -14.08
N SER A 200 -35.42 44.90 -14.40
CA SER A 200 -36.37 44.87 -15.53
C SER A 200 -37.79 45.03 -15.04
#